data_AF-A0A9Q7TI16-F1
#
_entry.id   AF-A0A9Q7TI16-F1
#
_cell.length_a   1.000
_cell.length_b   1.000
_cell.length_c   1.000
_cell.angle_alpha   90.00
_cell.angle_beta   90.00
_cell.angle_gamma   90.00
#
_symmetry.space_group_name_H-M   'P 1'
#
loop_
_entity.id
_entity.type
_entity.pdbx_description
1 polymer ?
#
loop_
_entity_poly.entity_id
_entity_poly.type
_entity_poly.pdbx_seq_one_letter_code
_entity_poly.pdbx_strand_id
1 'polypeptide(L)'
;MTRASTSAANFGLLLVALVLMLHSVVGELTPKHVRHHFFARRETFQGLHYGFTFDDQAYKSYCGEGSDPKQPCFTHWAGDLGDAESSFPEGQNYKGIITNNVMKDFTIEGPRQSFTIIYPKLGGVSLTYANFDQKTGCKDITLKRGDNDVWRIWVSDENGNDRDIDTKNHAETTKRFCSKWIHIHVKRDGRN
;
A
#
# COMPACT_ATOMS: atom_id res chain seq x y z
N MET A 1 86.10 -26.43 8.79
CA MET A 1 85.65 -25.17 9.43
C MET A 1 84.76 -24.48 8.41
N THR A 2 83.47 -24.19 8.59
CA THR A 2 82.66 -23.75 9.75
C THR A 2 81.19 -24.21 9.58
N ARG A 3 80.48 -24.43 10.70
CA ARG A 3 79.03 -24.73 10.80
C ARG A 3 78.22 -23.44 10.94
N ALA A 4 77.03 -23.39 10.35
CA ALA A 4 75.87 -22.61 10.80
C ALA A 4 74.60 -23.34 10.30
N SER A 5 73.93 -24.12 11.13
CA SER A 5 72.73 -23.75 11.91
C SER A 5 71.53 -23.35 11.04
N THR A 6 70.81 -24.36 10.54
CA THR A 6 69.51 -24.23 9.85
C THR A 6 68.40 -24.78 10.76
N SER A 7 67.88 -23.96 11.68
CA SER A 7 66.71 -24.35 12.48
C SER A 7 66.04 -23.12 13.10
N ALA A 8 65.30 -22.34 12.30
CA ALA A 8 64.35 -21.34 12.83
C ALA A 8 63.35 -20.76 11.81
N ALA A 9 63.38 -21.14 10.52
CA ALA A 9 62.60 -20.44 9.49
C ALA A 9 61.27 -21.10 9.07
N ASN A 10 60.98 -22.33 9.50
CA ASN A 10 59.84 -23.10 8.96
C ASN A 10 58.58 -23.18 9.85
N PHE A 11 58.59 -22.62 11.06
CA PHE A 11 57.40 -22.63 11.94
C PHE A 11 56.58 -21.33 11.93
N GLY A 12 57.16 -20.20 11.48
CA GLY A 12 56.44 -18.93 11.43
C GLY A 12 55.40 -18.83 10.31
N LEU A 13 55.68 -19.43 9.14
CA LEU A 13 54.81 -19.36 7.96
C LEU A 13 53.54 -20.21 8.09
N LEU A 14 53.60 -21.34 8.83
CA LEU A 14 52.46 -22.21 9.07
C LEU A 14 51.42 -21.59 10.01
N LEU A 15 51.84 -20.78 10.98
CA LEU A 15 50.94 -20.09 11.91
C LEU A 15 50.17 -18.93 11.26
N VAL A 16 50.80 -18.18 10.35
CA VAL A 16 50.12 -17.07 9.64
C VAL A 16 49.03 -17.60 8.68
N ALA A 17 49.28 -18.73 8.01
CA ALA A 17 48.28 -19.36 7.14
C ALA A 17 47.06 -19.89 7.94
N LEU A 18 47.27 -20.43 9.15
CA LEU A 18 46.18 -20.92 9.98
C LEU A 18 45.31 -19.79 10.55
N VAL A 19 45.93 -18.65 10.92
CA VAL A 19 45.20 -17.47 11.40
C VAL A 19 44.38 -16.83 10.27
N LEU A 20 44.88 -16.77 9.03
CA LEU A 20 44.12 -16.20 7.91
C LEU A 20 42.95 -17.10 7.44
N MET A 21 43.07 -18.42 7.57
CA MET A 21 41.99 -19.37 7.24
C MET A 21 40.86 -19.41 8.28
N LEU A 22 41.15 -19.07 9.55
CA LEU A 22 40.13 -19.00 10.62
C LEU A 22 39.31 -17.70 10.62
N HIS A 23 39.78 -16.63 9.94
CA HIS A 23 39.00 -15.39 9.79
C HIS A 23 37.93 -15.47 8.68
N SER A 24 37.79 -16.60 7.98
CA SER A 24 36.83 -16.75 6.88
C SER A 24 35.56 -17.54 7.24
N VAL A 25 35.37 -17.95 8.50
CA VAL A 25 34.17 -18.71 8.93
C VAL A 25 33.62 -18.23 10.27
N VAL A 26 33.39 -16.93 10.42
CA VAL A 26 32.31 -16.40 11.28
C VAL A 26 31.72 -15.21 10.52
N GLY A 27 30.97 -15.53 9.47
CA GLY A 27 30.01 -14.59 8.92
C GLY A 27 29.00 -14.30 10.01
N GLU A 28 29.06 -13.09 10.53
CA GLU A 28 28.14 -12.50 11.48
C GLU A 28 26.71 -12.58 10.90
N LEU A 29 26.00 -13.68 11.18
CA LEU A 29 24.54 -13.69 11.19
C LEU A 29 24.13 -12.79 12.35
N THR A 30 24.23 -11.48 12.15
CA THR A 30 23.40 -10.57 12.89
C THR A 30 21.97 -10.91 12.48
N PRO A 31 21.11 -11.41 13.39
CA PRO A 31 19.70 -11.29 13.14
C PRO A 31 19.49 -9.78 13.16
N LYS A 32 19.28 -9.17 11.98
CA LYS A 32 18.67 -7.85 11.93
C LYS A 32 17.36 -8.03 12.67
N HIS A 33 17.40 -7.58 13.91
CA HIS A 33 16.32 -7.59 14.86
C HIS A 33 15.13 -7.07 14.06
N VAL A 34 14.20 -7.97 13.73
CA VAL A 34 12.86 -7.57 13.34
C VAL A 34 12.37 -6.90 14.61
N ARG A 35 12.58 -5.58 14.68
CA ARG A 35 11.69 -4.71 15.44
C ARG A 35 10.35 -4.97 14.78
N HIS A 36 9.64 -5.95 15.34
CA HIS A 36 8.21 -5.82 15.50
C HIS A 36 8.05 -4.47 16.18
N HIS A 37 7.89 -3.43 15.36
CA HIS A 37 7.09 -2.30 15.75
C HIS A 37 5.71 -2.89 16.03
N PHE A 38 5.55 -3.46 17.22
CA PHE A 38 4.30 -3.39 17.95
C PHE A 38 4.03 -1.90 18.01
N PHE A 39 3.32 -1.40 16.99
CA PHE A 39 2.62 -0.15 17.11
C PHE A 39 1.70 -0.35 18.29
N ALA A 40 2.09 0.25 19.41
CA ALA A 40 1.24 0.44 20.56
C ALA A 40 -0.11 0.92 20.00
N ARG A 41 -1.14 0.11 20.26
CA ARG A 41 -2.54 0.37 20.00
C ARG A 41 -2.83 1.80 20.44
N ARG A 42 -2.83 2.74 19.50
CA ARG A 42 -3.25 4.11 19.75
C ARG A 42 -4.77 4.08 19.71
N GLU A 43 -5.37 3.76 20.86
CA GLU A 43 -6.77 4.02 21.11
C GLU A 43 -6.96 5.54 21.18
N THR A 44 -7.40 6.11 20.06
CA THR A 44 -8.20 7.36 19.93
C THR A 44 -8.35 7.68 18.44
N PHE A 45 -9.14 6.89 17.71
CA PHE A 45 -9.72 7.31 16.42
C PHE A 45 -11.22 7.54 16.62
N GLN A 46 -11.55 8.57 17.40
CA GLN A 46 -12.85 9.23 17.32
C GLN A 46 -12.64 10.58 16.64
N GLY A 47 -12.54 10.53 15.31
CA GLY A 47 -12.58 11.67 14.42
C GLY A 47 -13.35 11.24 13.18
N LEU A 48 -14.50 11.87 12.94
CA LEU A 48 -15.44 11.52 11.89
C LEU A 48 -14.78 11.53 10.49
N HIS A 49 -14.63 10.36 9.87
CA HIS A 49 -14.46 10.25 8.42
C HIS A 49 -15.86 9.97 7.84
N TYR A 50 -16.57 11.02 7.42
CA TYR A 50 -17.99 10.94 7.08
C TYR A 50 -18.27 9.84 6.04
N GLY A 51 -18.72 8.69 6.52
CA GLY A 51 -19.09 7.51 5.73
C GLY A 51 -18.24 6.27 5.94
N PHE A 52 -17.11 6.30 6.68
CA PHE A 52 -16.31 5.09 6.95
C PHE A 52 -16.46 4.57 8.39
N THR A 53 -16.49 3.25 8.54
CA THR A 53 -16.45 2.55 9.83
C THR A 53 -15.35 1.49 9.87
N PHE A 54 -14.74 1.33 11.03
CA PHE A 54 -13.79 0.25 11.28
C PHE A 54 -14.55 -1.03 11.60
N ASP A 55 -14.36 -2.07 10.79
CA ASP A 55 -14.89 -3.41 11.05
C ASP A 55 -14.06 -4.44 10.24
N ASP A 56 -13.04 -5.00 10.87
CA ASP A 56 -12.15 -6.00 10.24
C ASP A 56 -12.89 -7.28 9.83
N GLN A 57 -13.89 -7.70 10.62
CA GLN A 57 -14.63 -8.92 10.34
C GLN A 57 -15.54 -8.73 9.13
N ALA A 58 -16.26 -7.62 9.06
CA ALA A 58 -17.07 -7.28 7.89
C ALA A 58 -16.19 -7.03 6.66
N TYR A 59 -15.04 -6.36 6.81
CA TYR A 59 -14.10 -6.22 5.71
C TYR A 59 -13.68 -7.58 5.15
N LYS A 60 -13.30 -8.54 6.01
CA LYS A 60 -12.90 -9.88 5.59
C LYS A 60 -14.02 -10.67 4.94
N SER A 61 -15.28 -10.46 5.31
CA SER A 61 -16.40 -11.13 4.62
C SER A 61 -16.59 -10.60 3.19
N TYR A 62 -16.23 -9.34 2.92
CA TYR A 62 -16.30 -8.72 1.60
C TYR A 62 -15.06 -8.94 0.73
N CYS A 63 -13.87 -8.88 1.33
CA CYS A 63 -12.59 -8.82 0.63
C CYS A 63 -11.64 -9.97 0.96
N GLY A 64 -11.96 -10.82 1.93
CA GLY A 64 -11.14 -11.97 2.30
C GLY A 64 -11.20 -13.12 1.30
N GLU A 65 -10.44 -14.17 1.58
CA GLU A 65 -10.43 -15.38 0.75
C GLU A 65 -11.84 -15.99 0.67
N GLY A 66 -12.25 -16.41 -0.54
CA GLY A 66 -13.56 -17.01 -0.80
C GLY A 66 -14.77 -16.04 -0.79
N SER A 67 -14.54 -14.74 -0.58
CA SER A 67 -15.58 -13.71 -0.70
C SER A 67 -16.00 -13.46 -2.15
N ASP A 68 -17.15 -12.80 -2.35
CA ASP A 68 -17.72 -12.54 -3.69
C ASP A 68 -16.68 -11.87 -4.61
N PRO A 69 -16.30 -12.47 -5.75
CA PRO A 69 -15.32 -11.88 -6.67
C PRO A 69 -15.79 -10.56 -7.30
N LYS A 70 -17.10 -10.23 -7.22
CA LYS A 70 -17.67 -8.99 -7.75
C LYS A 70 -17.69 -7.86 -6.74
N GLN A 71 -17.42 -8.14 -5.46
CA GLN A 71 -17.40 -7.12 -4.42
C GLN A 71 -16.18 -6.21 -4.61
N PRO A 72 -16.36 -4.89 -4.79
CA PRO A 72 -15.25 -3.97 -4.95
C PRO A 72 -14.42 -3.87 -3.66
N CYS A 73 -13.11 -4.03 -3.80
CA CYS A 73 -12.15 -3.87 -2.72
C CYS A 73 -11.05 -2.90 -3.16
N PHE A 74 -10.66 -1.99 -2.26
CA PHE A 74 -9.76 -0.90 -2.57
C PHE A 74 -8.57 -0.93 -1.63
N THR A 75 -7.39 -0.69 -2.18
CA THR A 75 -6.14 -0.61 -1.41
C THR A 75 -5.34 0.60 -1.85
N HIS A 76 -4.90 1.41 -0.90
CA HIS A 76 -3.91 2.46 -1.16
C HIS A 76 -2.49 1.88 -1.16
N TRP A 77 -1.87 1.78 -2.34
CA TRP A 77 -0.44 1.50 -2.45
C TRP A 77 0.41 2.75 -2.17
N ALA A 78 -0.15 3.95 -2.37
CA ALA A 78 0.42 5.22 -1.90
C ALA A 78 -0.69 6.17 -1.40
N GLY A 79 -0.42 6.86 -0.28
CA GLY A 79 -1.43 7.59 0.49
C GLY A 79 -2.23 6.67 1.41
N ASP A 80 -3.29 7.22 2.00
CA ASP A 80 -4.26 6.55 2.87
C ASP A 80 -5.50 7.48 3.06
N LEU A 81 -6.50 7.01 3.81
CA LEU A 81 -7.70 7.79 4.11
C LEU A 81 -7.57 8.70 5.34
N GLY A 82 -6.41 8.77 6.00
CA GLY A 82 -6.24 9.43 7.30
C GLY A 82 -6.55 10.93 7.32
N ASP A 83 -6.39 11.60 6.18
CA ASP A 83 -6.77 13.00 5.98
C ASP A 83 -7.77 13.16 4.80
N ALA A 84 -8.38 12.05 4.37
CA ALA A 84 -9.32 12.05 3.26
C ALA A 84 -10.74 12.38 3.73
N GLU A 85 -11.46 13.07 2.85
CA GLU A 85 -12.89 13.36 3.01
C GLU A 85 -13.68 12.47 2.06
N SER A 86 -14.82 11.95 2.52
CA SER A 86 -15.69 11.12 1.71
C SER A 86 -17.12 11.65 1.67
N SER A 87 -17.73 11.52 0.51
CA SER A 87 -19.13 11.85 0.26
C SER A 87 -19.86 10.62 -0.29
N PHE A 88 -20.94 10.25 0.39
CA PHE A 88 -21.87 9.20 0.00
C PHE A 88 -23.26 9.83 -0.22
N PRO A 89 -24.11 9.28 -1.10
CA PRO A 89 -25.48 9.76 -1.31
C PRO A 89 -26.25 9.87 0.01
N GLU A 90 -26.92 11.01 0.22
CA GLU A 90 -27.70 11.28 1.43
C GLU A 90 -28.90 10.32 1.58
N GLY A 91 -29.33 10.10 2.83
CA GLY A 91 -30.54 9.35 3.15
C GLY A 91 -30.37 7.83 3.19
N GLN A 92 -29.15 7.32 3.11
CA GLN A 92 -28.88 5.89 3.16
C GLN A 92 -27.80 5.54 4.19
N ASN A 93 -28.01 4.44 4.92
CA ASN A 93 -27.10 3.95 5.97
C ASN A 93 -25.85 3.25 5.41
N TYR A 94 -25.46 3.52 4.17
CA TYR A 94 -24.30 2.86 3.58
C TYR A 94 -23.01 3.46 4.11
N LYS A 95 -22.05 2.57 4.38
CA LYS A 95 -20.75 2.96 4.89
C LYS A 95 -19.66 2.27 4.10
N GLY A 96 -18.55 2.97 3.93
CA GLY A 96 -17.29 2.33 3.65
C GLY A 96 -16.81 1.58 4.90
N ILE A 97 -16.18 0.42 4.71
CA ILE A 97 -15.67 -0.42 5.78
C ILE A 97 -14.15 -0.50 5.64
N ILE A 98 -13.42 -0.21 6.71
CA ILE A 98 -11.96 -0.24 6.76
C ILE A 98 -11.50 -1.43 7.61
N THR A 99 -10.50 -2.18 7.14
CA THR A 99 -9.98 -3.38 7.83
C THR A 99 -9.15 -3.07 9.08
N ASN A 100 -8.34 -2.02 9.05
CA ASN A 100 -7.35 -1.71 10.09
C ASN A 100 -7.21 -0.19 10.32
N ASN A 101 -6.44 0.19 11.34
CA ASN A 101 -6.17 1.59 11.67
C ASN A 101 -5.14 2.26 10.74
N VAL A 102 -4.60 1.54 9.75
CA VAL A 102 -3.68 2.08 8.75
C VAL A 102 -4.46 2.80 7.64
N MET A 103 -5.79 2.59 7.55
CA MET A 103 -6.68 3.33 6.65
C MET A 103 -6.30 3.21 5.16
N LYS A 104 -5.63 2.12 4.80
CA LYS A 104 -5.22 1.82 3.42
C LYS A 104 -6.23 1.00 2.66
N ASP A 105 -6.85 0.04 3.33
CA ASP A 105 -7.73 -0.93 2.71
C ASP A 105 -9.16 -0.67 3.12
N PHE A 106 -10.06 -0.64 2.14
CA PHE A 106 -11.47 -0.44 2.40
C PHE A 106 -12.38 -1.11 1.36
N THR A 107 -13.64 -1.25 1.70
CA THR A 107 -14.72 -1.71 0.83
C THR A 107 -16.00 -0.92 1.12
N ILE A 108 -17.10 -1.23 0.45
CA ILE A 108 -18.40 -0.56 0.61
C ILE A 108 -19.51 -1.60 0.84
N GLU A 109 -20.37 -1.37 1.83
CA GLU A 109 -21.46 -2.29 2.18
C GLU A 109 -22.54 -2.39 1.07
N GLY A 110 -22.70 -1.33 0.28
CA GLY A 110 -23.63 -1.27 -0.86
C GLY A 110 -22.89 -0.98 -2.16
N PRO A 111 -22.45 -2.00 -2.94
CA PRO A 111 -21.58 -1.77 -4.09
C PRO A 111 -22.24 -0.99 -5.23
N ARG A 112 -23.57 -0.87 -5.25
CA ARG A 112 -24.29 -0.02 -6.21
C ARG A 112 -24.17 1.47 -5.93
N GLN A 113 -23.80 1.86 -4.72
CA GLN A 113 -23.76 3.26 -4.34
C GLN A 113 -22.47 3.92 -4.82
N SER A 114 -22.64 5.06 -5.47
CA SER A 114 -21.51 5.90 -5.79
C SER A 114 -20.92 6.51 -4.53
N PHE A 115 -19.63 6.80 -4.55
CA PHE A 115 -18.99 7.61 -3.53
C PHE A 115 -17.89 8.44 -4.16
N THR A 116 -17.50 9.52 -3.49
CA THR A 116 -16.32 10.30 -3.85
C THR A 116 -15.40 10.41 -2.65
N ILE A 117 -14.10 10.21 -2.88
CA ILE A 117 -13.03 10.47 -1.92
C ILE A 117 -12.23 11.66 -2.44
N ILE A 118 -12.05 12.65 -1.59
CA ILE A 118 -11.23 13.83 -1.84
C ILE A 118 -10.04 13.76 -0.90
N TYR A 119 -8.86 14.15 -1.37
CA TYR A 119 -7.65 14.24 -0.56
C TYR A 119 -7.19 15.70 -0.43
N PRO A 120 -7.82 16.52 0.44
CA PRO A 120 -7.56 17.96 0.51
C PRO A 120 -6.10 18.30 0.77
N LYS A 121 -5.45 17.55 1.68
CA LYS A 121 -4.03 17.76 2.02
C LYS A 121 -3.05 17.16 1.00
N LEU A 122 -3.54 16.37 0.04
CA LEU A 122 -2.76 15.76 -1.03
C LEU A 122 -3.09 16.41 -2.38
N GLY A 123 -3.14 17.74 -2.35
CA GLY A 123 -3.35 18.59 -3.53
C GLY A 123 -4.77 18.68 -4.05
N GLY A 124 -5.76 18.15 -3.32
CA GLY A 124 -7.17 18.19 -3.71
C GLY A 124 -7.54 17.20 -4.82
N VAL A 125 -6.67 16.21 -5.09
CA VAL A 125 -7.01 15.12 -6.01
C VAL A 125 -8.22 14.36 -5.49
N SER A 126 -8.99 13.74 -6.38
CA SER A 126 -10.17 12.97 -5.99
C SER A 126 -10.40 11.74 -6.86
N LEU A 127 -11.12 10.79 -6.27
CA LEU A 127 -11.59 9.56 -6.89
C LEU A 127 -13.10 9.46 -6.70
N THR A 128 -13.82 9.22 -7.79
CA THR A 128 -15.25 8.92 -7.77
C THR A 128 -15.48 7.49 -8.27
N TYR A 129 -16.24 6.74 -7.50
CA TYR A 129 -16.73 5.40 -7.84
C TYR A 129 -18.21 5.49 -8.23
N ALA A 130 -18.62 4.85 -9.32
CA ALA A 130 -20.02 4.83 -9.77
C ALA A 130 -20.35 3.64 -10.68
N ASN A 131 -21.62 3.52 -11.09
CA ASN A 131 -22.10 2.65 -12.18
C ASN A 131 -21.74 1.16 -12.02
N PHE A 132 -21.85 0.65 -10.80
CA PHE A 132 -21.60 -0.76 -10.51
C PHE A 132 -22.68 -1.67 -11.10
N ASP A 133 -22.24 -2.65 -11.88
CA ASP A 133 -23.08 -3.72 -12.41
C ASP A 133 -22.88 -4.99 -11.58
N GLN A 134 -23.91 -5.34 -10.79
CA GLN A 134 -23.88 -6.53 -9.94
C GLN A 134 -23.74 -7.85 -10.70
N LYS A 135 -24.11 -7.90 -11.98
CA LYS A 135 -23.96 -9.12 -12.78
C LYS A 135 -22.50 -9.38 -13.11
N THR A 136 -21.75 -8.33 -13.41
CA THR A 136 -20.37 -8.41 -13.92
C THR A 136 -19.31 -8.04 -12.88
N GLY A 137 -19.68 -7.32 -11.82
CA GLY A 137 -18.73 -6.70 -10.89
C GLY A 137 -18.07 -5.43 -11.44
N CYS A 138 -18.44 -5.01 -12.64
CA CYS A 138 -17.81 -3.86 -13.30
C CYS A 138 -18.31 -2.54 -12.70
N LYS A 139 -17.39 -1.59 -12.50
CA LYS A 139 -17.62 -0.25 -11.97
C LYS A 139 -16.86 0.78 -12.78
N ASP A 140 -17.29 2.03 -12.72
CA ASP A 140 -16.54 3.15 -13.29
C ASP A 140 -15.76 3.84 -12.17
N ILE A 141 -14.48 4.11 -12.44
CA ILE A 141 -13.63 4.95 -11.59
C ILE A 141 -13.27 6.20 -12.39
N THR A 142 -13.57 7.35 -11.82
CA THR A 142 -13.17 8.67 -12.33
C THR A 142 -12.15 9.27 -11.39
N LEU A 143 -11.04 9.75 -11.93
CA LEU A 143 -10.02 10.49 -11.19
C LEU A 143 -10.04 11.94 -11.64
N LYS A 144 -9.95 12.86 -10.69
CA LYS A 144 -9.75 14.29 -10.98
C LYS A 144 -8.46 14.78 -10.35
N ARG A 145 -7.71 15.55 -11.12
CA ARG A 145 -6.58 16.32 -10.62
C ARG A 145 -7.12 17.43 -9.71
N GLY A 146 -6.41 17.70 -8.62
CA GLY A 146 -6.68 18.89 -7.81
C GLY A 146 -5.89 20.11 -8.28
N ASP A 147 -5.98 21.19 -7.52
CA ASP A 147 -5.38 22.48 -7.88
C ASP A 147 -3.85 22.47 -7.77
N ASN A 148 -3.28 21.59 -6.94
CA ASN A 148 -1.84 21.42 -6.82
C ASN A 148 -1.38 20.24 -7.68
N ASP A 149 -0.86 20.56 -8.87
CA ASP A 149 -0.46 19.60 -9.90
C ASP A 149 0.84 18.83 -9.59
N VAL A 150 1.53 19.17 -8.50
CA VAL A 150 2.64 18.38 -7.94
C VAL A 150 2.11 17.07 -7.34
N TRP A 151 0.86 17.09 -6.86
CA TRP A 151 0.15 15.89 -6.43
C TRP A 151 -0.58 15.25 -7.60
N ARG A 152 -0.56 13.92 -7.59
CA ARG A 152 -1.10 13.10 -8.67
C ARG A 152 -1.83 11.91 -8.08
N ILE A 153 -2.95 11.59 -8.71
CA ILE A 153 -3.69 10.37 -8.46
C ILE A 153 -3.70 9.49 -9.72
N TRP A 154 -3.49 8.20 -9.52
CA TRP A 154 -3.66 7.17 -10.54
C TRP A 154 -4.16 5.89 -9.90
N VAL A 155 -4.77 5.05 -10.72
CA VAL A 155 -5.36 3.78 -10.30
C VAL A 155 -4.87 2.67 -11.20
N SER A 156 -4.68 1.50 -10.59
CA SER A 156 -4.43 0.22 -11.26
C SER A 156 -5.47 -0.81 -10.83
N ASP A 157 -5.76 -1.76 -11.70
CA ASP A 157 -6.51 -2.96 -11.38
C ASP A 157 -5.59 -4.08 -10.86
N GLU A 158 -6.15 -5.26 -10.59
CA GLU A 158 -5.36 -6.41 -10.10
C GLU A 158 -4.55 -7.12 -11.20
N ASN A 159 -4.79 -6.78 -12.46
CA ASN A 159 -4.30 -7.49 -13.63
C ASN A 159 -3.09 -6.79 -14.24
N GLY A 160 -1.99 -6.73 -13.50
CA GLY A 160 -0.73 -6.22 -14.02
C GLY A 160 -0.08 -5.21 -13.09
N ASN A 161 0.81 -4.40 -13.66
CA ASN A 161 1.58 -3.37 -12.95
C ASN A 161 1.47 -2.01 -13.65
N ASP A 162 0.55 -1.87 -14.60
CA ASP A 162 0.36 -0.66 -15.37
C ASP A 162 -0.53 0.35 -14.63
N ARG A 163 -0.47 1.60 -15.07
CA ARG A 163 -1.33 2.68 -14.59
C ARG A 163 -2.54 2.75 -15.50
N ASP A 164 -3.61 2.05 -15.13
CA ASP A 164 -4.80 1.95 -15.95
C ASP A 164 -5.44 3.30 -16.26
N ILE A 165 -5.47 4.20 -15.28
CA ILE A 165 -5.86 5.61 -15.44
C ILE A 165 -5.02 6.52 -14.58
N ASP A 166 -4.81 7.75 -15.07
CA ASP A 166 -3.83 8.66 -14.50
C ASP A 166 -4.11 10.15 -14.81
N THR A 167 -4.01 10.97 -13.78
CA THR A 167 -4.18 12.43 -13.85
C THR A 167 -2.94 13.21 -14.31
N LYS A 168 -1.81 12.57 -14.62
CA LYS A 168 -0.56 13.28 -15.03
C LYS A 168 -0.75 14.26 -16.18
N ASN A 169 -1.53 13.86 -17.19
CA ASN A 169 -1.71 14.62 -18.43
C ASN A 169 -3.14 15.09 -18.67
N HIS A 170 -4.08 14.67 -17.83
CA HIS A 170 -5.50 15.01 -17.95
C HIS A 170 -6.01 15.57 -16.62
N ALA A 171 -6.85 16.60 -16.68
CA ALA A 171 -7.54 17.11 -15.50
C ALA A 171 -8.51 16.07 -14.93
N GLU A 172 -9.05 15.21 -15.79
CA GLU A 172 -9.98 14.13 -15.44
C GLU A 172 -9.73 12.91 -16.32
N THR A 173 -9.80 11.71 -15.75
CA THR A 173 -9.75 10.44 -16.48
C THR A 173 -10.75 9.45 -15.91
N THR A 174 -11.44 8.72 -16.77
CA THR A 174 -12.42 7.70 -16.37
C THR A 174 -12.15 6.40 -17.10
N LYS A 175 -12.29 5.28 -16.40
CA LYS A 175 -12.26 3.94 -16.99
C LYS A 175 -13.21 3.01 -16.25
N ARG A 176 -13.75 2.03 -16.98
CA ARG A 176 -14.54 0.94 -16.44
C ARG A 176 -13.62 -0.21 -16.04
N PHE A 177 -13.72 -0.65 -14.79
CA PHE A 177 -12.92 -1.72 -14.19
C PHE A 177 -13.82 -2.88 -13.79
N CYS A 178 -13.42 -4.11 -14.12
CA CYS A 178 -14.17 -5.32 -13.75
C CYS A 178 -13.44 -6.22 -12.74
N SER A 179 -12.20 -5.88 -12.36
CA SER A 179 -11.45 -6.55 -11.31
C SER A 179 -12.14 -6.45 -9.95
N LYS A 180 -11.81 -7.35 -9.03
CA LYS A 180 -12.24 -7.19 -7.64
C LYS A 180 -11.47 -6.04 -6.98
N TRP A 181 -10.15 -6.07 -7.12
CA TRP A 181 -9.25 -5.13 -6.48
C TRP A 181 -8.95 -3.91 -7.33
N ILE A 182 -8.91 -2.76 -6.67
CA ILE A 182 -8.53 -1.47 -7.21
C ILE A 182 -7.42 -0.88 -6.33
N HIS A 183 -6.27 -0.61 -6.94
CA HIS A 183 -5.10 -0.08 -6.28
C HIS A 183 -4.99 1.42 -6.53
N ILE A 184 -5.08 2.21 -5.46
CA ILE A 184 -5.08 3.66 -5.49
C ILE A 184 -3.69 4.17 -5.14
N HIS A 185 -3.22 5.14 -5.91
CA HIS A 185 -1.98 5.85 -5.65
C HIS A 185 -2.21 7.35 -5.61
N VAL A 186 -1.97 7.94 -4.45
CA VAL A 186 -1.88 9.39 -4.28
C VAL A 186 -0.45 9.74 -3.88
N LYS A 187 0.28 10.45 -4.75
CA LYS A 187 1.71 10.74 -4.55
C LYS A 187 2.10 12.09 -5.12
N ARG A 188 3.17 12.64 -4.56
CA ARG A 188 3.88 13.82 -5.06
C ARG A 188 4.82 13.43 -6.22
N ASP A 189 4.26 13.06 -7.37
CA ASP A 189 4.97 12.72 -8.62
C ASP A 189 4.29 13.30 -9.86
N GLY A 190 3.61 14.44 -9.67
CA GLY A 190 2.96 15.23 -10.70
C GLY A 190 3.91 16.15 -11.46
N ARG A 191 3.39 17.26 -11.99
CA ARG A 191 4.17 18.27 -12.70
C ARG A 191 4.78 19.23 -11.66
N ASN A 192 6.00 19.68 -11.91
CA ASN A 192 6.69 20.71 -11.11
C ASN A 192 6.62 22.04 -11.84
#